data_AF-A0A1V5GRD3-F1
#
_entry.id   AF-A0A1V5GRD3-F1
#
_cell.length_a   1.000
_cell.length_b   1.000
_cell.length_c   1.000
_cell.angle_alpha   90.00
_cell.angle_beta   90.00
_cell.angle_gamma   90.00
#
_symmetry.space_group_name_H-M   'P 1'
#
loop_
_entity.id
_entity.type
_entity.pdbx_description
1 polymer ?
#
loop_
_entity_poly.entity_id
_entity_poly.type
_entity_poly.pdbx_seq_one_letter_code
_entity_poly.pdbx_strand_id
1 'polypeptide(L)'
;MALFKKNKNQQAETEEQKDTNAEVKQAVLDKLNEKLKGTIYDDCIILPKGYTIDVQIGRTQEAEGVKMIQIVFIVKNDDFDEPLIEPVDAQGNSEEEAAQMAADMFFGAVWHPLDQAMSKKNPVHISVDYLRQHYDFDMYCQSVIRIGIKEKQPVMLMNYIKTDLPKYLGSKKYYWIRVYLAKFQDKQVCEVRVNGSVCTELSKRFQPYIDGWDAEENFLAEKQYAIFVQREDDQCPYKKEIVIDGAKECIEKMVKLTNRDEYIAMSKELEESITAKLSEDIEDHDQADALGRSIAAEIRIFIPEILAKLTLGYTEGDSLFLLEGEGDSQQSIEFKKTQLRSYFYLQQAVLEYLSTRPEQQDVTRIVTNSVAFREMRKVMDQAKEQNKELNPADLFVPGTSYKIGVDGYKVW
;
A
#
# COMPACT_ATOMS: atom_id res chain seq x y z
N MET A 1 13.90 -30.98 -27.01
CA MET A 1 14.40 -30.24 -28.19
C MET A 1 13.36 -29.17 -28.51
N ALA A 2 13.61 -27.86 -28.54
CA ALA A 2 14.83 -27.08 -28.62
C ALA A 2 14.77 -25.94 -27.59
N LEU A 3 15.81 -25.79 -26.76
CA LEU A 3 15.95 -24.76 -25.74
C LEU A 3 17.31 -24.09 -25.91
N PHE A 4 17.29 -22.77 -25.94
CA PHE A 4 18.38 -21.82 -25.75
C PHE A 4 19.59 -21.87 -26.72
N LYS A 5 19.50 -21.07 -27.77
CA LYS A 5 20.59 -20.12 -28.06
C LYS A 5 20.08 -18.74 -27.65
N LYS A 6 20.59 -18.19 -26.54
CA LYS A 6 20.46 -16.74 -26.28
C LYS A 6 21.15 -16.03 -27.45
N ASN A 7 20.39 -15.26 -28.22
CA ASN A 7 20.94 -14.43 -29.28
C ASN A 7 21.87 -13.40 -28.65
N LYS A 8 23.12 -13.28 -29.14
CA LYS A 8 24.09 -12.28 -28.68
C LYS A 8 23.55 -10.85 -28.72
N ASN A 9 22.61 -10.55 -29.62
CA ASN A 9 21.94 -9.25 -29.69
C ASN A 9 21.03 -8.98 -28.47
N GLN A 10 20.32 -9.98 -27.93
CA GLN A 10 19.50 -9.78 -26.72
C GLN A 10 20.37 -9.59 -25.46
N GLN A 11 21.56 -10.19 -25.42
CA GLN A 11 22.50 -9.95 -24.31
C GLN A 11 23.12 -8.55 -24.39
N ALA A 12 23.51 -8.10 -25.59
CA ALA A 12 24.02 -6.75 -25.81
C ALA A 12 22.98 -5.67 -25.48
N GLU A 13 21.73 -5.82 -25.94
CA GLU A 13 20.63 -4.89 -25.62
C GLU A 13 20.32 -4.87 -24.11
N THR A 14 20.41 -6.01 -23.42
CA THR A 14 20.19 -6.08 -21.97
C THR A 14 21.35 -5.49 -21.17
N GLU A 15 22.59 -5.59 -21.66
CA GLU A 15 23.78 -5.01 -21.02
C GLU A 15 23.83 -3.49 -21.24
N GLU A 16 23.57 -3.02 -22.47
CA GLU A 16 23.49 -1.59 -22.81
C GLU A 16 22.38 -0.89 -22.01
N GLN A 17 21.20 -1.52 -21.90
CA GLN A 17 20.10 -0.96 -21.11
C GLN A 17 20.37 -0.97 -19.59
N LYS A 18 21.20 -1.88 -19.09
CA LYS A 18 21.66 -1.86 -17.69
C LYS A 18 22.62 -0.71 -17.43
N ASP A 19 23.56 -0.46 -18.34
CA ASP A 19 24.50 0.64 -18.24
C ASP A 19 23.77 1.99 -18.31
N THR A 20 22.83 2.16 -19.25
CA THR A 20 21.98 3.37 -19.32
C THR A 20 21.17 3.57 -18.04
N ASN A 21 20.57 2.50 -17.49
CA ASN A 21 19.82 2.62 -16.24
C ASN A 21 20.70 3.01 -15.05
N ALA A 22 21.96 2.56 -15.00
CA ALA A 22 22.91 2.95 -13.97
C ALA A 22 23.29 4.43 -14.10
N GLU A 23 23.54 4.91 -15.32
CA GLU A 23 23.84 6.32 -15.59
C GLU A 23 22.67 7.24 -15.20
N VAL A 24 21.45 6.89 -15.62
CA VAL A 24 20.23 7.63 -15.25
C VAL A 24 20.02 7.63 -13.74
N LYS A 25 20.21 6.47 -13.07
CA LYS A 25 20.11 6.36 -11.62
C LYS A 25 21.07 7.34 -10.93
N GLN A 26 22.34 7.35 -11.34
CA GLN A 26 23.33 8.25 -10.78
C GLN A 26 22.96 9.72 -11.02
N ALA A 27 22.53 10.07 -12.24
CA ALA A 27 22.11 11.43 -12.56
C ALA A 27 20.95 11.89 -11.67
N VAL A 28 19.95 11.05 -11.43
CA VAL A 28 18.84 11.35 -10.52
C VAL A 28 19.34 11.59 -9.09
N LEU A 29 20.20 10.70 -8.59
CA LEU A 29 20.77 10.82 -7.24
C LEU A 29 21.56 12.12 -7.08
N ASP A 30 22.37 12.49 -8.07
CA ASP A 30 23.16 13.72 -8.06
C ASP A 30 22.25 14.96 -8.05
N LYS A 31 21.29 15.05 -9.00
CA LYS A 31 20.34 16.19 -9.06
C LYS A 31 19.48 16.32 -7.81
N LEU A 32 19.09 15.19 -7.21
CA LEU A 32 18.35 15.20 -5.96
C LEU A 32 19.26 15.66 -4.81
N ASN A 33 20.49 15.16 -4.73
CA ASN A 33 21.41 15.50 -3.65
C ASN A 33 21.87 16.97 -3.67
N GLU A 34 21.90 17.63 -4.83
CA GLU A 34 22.09 19.09 -4.93
C GLU A 34 21.07 19.87 -4.06
N LYS A 35 19.86 19.33 -3.92
CA LYS A 35 18.78 19.92 -3.11
C LYS A 35 18.84 19.46 -1.66
N LEU A 36 19.05 18.16 -1.45
CA LEU A 36 18.97 17.53 -0.14
C LEU A 36 20.20 17.76 0.74
N LYS A 37 21.37 17.94 0.10
CA LYS A 37 22.68 18.09 0.76
C LYS A 37 23.01 16.93 1.72
N GLY A 38 22.65 15.71 1.31
CA GLY A 38 23.01 14.47 1.98
C GLY A 38 24.35 13.93 1.50
N THR A 39 24.63 12.68 1.87
CA THR A 39 25.81 11.91 1.42
C THR A 39 25.34 10.80 0.49
N ILE A 40 25.85 10.80 -0.75
CA ILE A 40 25.64 9.68 -1.67
C ILE A 40 26.59 8.56 -1.26
N TYR A 41 26.06 7.37 -1.01
CA TYR A 41 26.81 6.18 -0.67
C TYR A 41 26.02 4.95 -1.11
N ASP A 42 26.70 3.99 -1.75
CA ASP A 42 26.11 2.70 -2.17
C ASP A 42 24.76 2.88 -2.88
N ASP A 43 24.75 3.70 -3.94
CA ASP A 43 23.57 3.96 -4.78
C ASP A 43 22.33 4.52 -4.05
N CYS A 44 22.53 5.13 -2.88
CA CYS A 44 21.49 5.83 -2.13
C CYS A 44 21.96 7.17 -1.57
N ILE A 45 21.02 8.05 -1.24
CA ILE A 45 21.28 9.28 -0.50
C ILE A 45 21.01 9.01 0.98
N ILE A 46 22.03 9.18 1.82
CA ILE A 46 21.93 9.13 3.28
C ILE A 46 21.74 10.56 3.80
N LEU A 47 20.73 10.75 4.62
CA LEU A 47 20.33 12.04 5.19
C LEU A 47 20.38 11.99 6.72
N PRO A 48 20.48 13.15 7.39
CA PRO A 48 20.38 13.21 8.85
C PRO A 48 19.10 12.56 9.38
N LYS A 49 19.12 12.16 10.66
CA LYS A 49 17.98 11.50 11.34
C LYS A 49 17.58 10.14 10.75
N GLY A 50 18.50 9.44 10.09
CA GLY A 50 18.32 8.05 9.67
C GLY A 50 17.50 7.87 8.39
N TYR A 51 17.29 8.92 7.60
CA TYR A 51 16.61 8.79 6.31
C TYR A 51 17.58 8.30 5.23
N THR A 52 17.12 7.34 4.42
CA THR A 52 17.81 6.92 3.20
C THR A 52 16.87 6.98 2.01
N ILE A 53 17.40 7.34 0.84
CA ILE A 53 16.64 7.42 -0.42
C ILE A 53 17.38 6.59 -1.46
N ASP A 54 16.77 5.47 -1.86
CA ASP A 54 17.21 4.66 -3.00
C ASP A 54 16.37 5.00 -4.24
N VAL A 55 16.93 4.74 -5.42
CA VAL A 55 16.32 4.99 -6.72
C VAL A 55 16.35 3.72 -7.56
N GLN A 56 15.23 3.37 -8.16
CA GLN A 56 15.13 2.30 -9.14
C GLN A 56 14.60 2.85 -10.46
N ILE A 57 15.22 2.44 -11.57
CA ILE A 57 14.73 2.77 -12.91
C ILE A 57 13.71 1.71 -13.31
N GLY A 58 12.48 2.17 -13.56
CA GLY A 58 11.37 1.35 -14.02
C GLY A 58 11.39 1.21 -15.54
N ARG A 59 10.41 1.83 -16.20
CA ARG A 59 10.26 1.80 -17.65
C ARG A 59 10.95 2.99 -18.30
N THR A 60 11.70 2.74 -19.36
CA THR A 60 12.29 3.76 -20.23
C THR A 60 11.67 3.64 -21.62
N GLN A 61 11.19 4.75 -22.16
CA GLN A 61 10.59 4.85 -23.49
C GLN A 61 11.09 6.12 -24.17
N GLU A 62 11.15 6.10 -25.50
CA GLU A 62 11.44 7.27 -26.31
C GLU A 62 10.37 7.39 -27.39
N ALA A 63 9.72 8.55 -27.50
CA ALA A 63 8.71 8.84 -28.50
C ALA A 63 8.88 10.28 -28.99
N GLU A 64 8.93 10.46 -30.31
CA GLU A 64 9.02 11.79 -30.95
C GLU A 64 10.21 12.65 -30.44
N GLY A 65 11.32 12.01 -30.06
CA GLY A 65 12.50 12.68 -29.51
C GLY A 65 12.38 13.08 -28.03
N VAL A 66 11.29 12.70 -27.36
CA VAL A 66 11.10 12.86 -25.91
C VAL A 66 11.39 11.54 -25.21
N LYS A 67 12.34 11.57 -24.29
CA LYS A 67 12.63 10.46 -23.38
C LYS A 67 11.65 10.50 -22.21
N MET A 68 11.01 9.37 -21.93
CA MET A 68 10.10 9.16 -20.81
C MET A 68 10.67 8.06 -19.93
N ILE A 69 10.95 8.39 -18.68
CA ILE A 69 11.57 7.48 -17.72
C ILE A 69 10.72 7.44 -16.46
N GLN A 70 10.31 6.24 -16.07
CA GLN A 70 9.74 6.01 -14.76
C GLN A 70 10.85 5.76 -13.75
N ILE A 71 10.90 6.59 -12.74
CA ILE A 71 11.87 6.54 -11.65
C ILE A 71 11.12 6.27 -10.35
N VAL A 72 11.53 5.25 -9.61
CA VAL A 72 10.92 4.85 -8.34
C VAL A 72 11.84 5.25 -7.21
N PHE A 73 11.41 6.23 -6.41
CA PHE A 73 12.10 6.63 -5.20
C PHE A 73 11.62 5.77 -4.02
N ILE A 74 12.55 5.30 -3.20
CA ILE A 74 12.27 4.47 -2.03
C ILE A 74 12.90 5.15 -0.81
N VAL A 75 12.05 5.74 0.03
CA VAL A 75 12.48 6.40 1.27
C VAL A 75 12.33 5.42 2.43
N LYS A 76 13.41 5.21 3.19
CA LYS A 76 13.41 4.40 4.40
C LYS A 76 13.81 5.24 5.60
N ASN A 77 13.23 4.90 6.75
CA ASN A 77 13.57 5.42 8.06
C ASN A 77 13.16 4.35 9.09
N ASP A 78 13.88 4.25 10.21
CA ASP A 78 13.58 3.25 11.24
C ASP A 78 12.23 3.46 11.91
N ASP A 79 11.70 4.69 11.90
CA ASP A 79 10.36 4.99 12.44
C ASP A 79 9.22 4.61 11.47
N PHE A 80 9.52 4.19 10.24
CA PHE A 80 8.51 3.82 9.26
C PHE A 80 8.20 2.32 9.34
N ASP A 81 6.91 1.97 9.43
CA ASP A 81 6.43 0.58 9.30
C ASP A 81 6.75 -0.06 7.94
N GLU A 82 6.75 0.78 6.90
CA GLU A 82 7.05 0.40 5.54
C GLU A 82 7.75 1.53 4.78
N PRO A 83 8.58 1.24 3.76
CA PRO A 83 9.20 2.29 2.98
C PRO A 83 8.14 3.15 2.26
N LEU A 84 8.36 4.46 2.20
CA LEU A 84 7.58 5.33 1.34
C LEU A 84 8.13 5.18 -0.09
N ILE A 85 7.31 4.59 -0.95
CA ILE A 85 7.63 4.35 -2.35
C ILE A 85 6.89 5.38 -3.21
N GLU A 86 7.63 6.13 -4.03
CA GLU A 86 7.07 7.11 -4.96
C GLU A 86 7.57 6.87 -6.39
N PRO A 87 6.71 6.34 -7.29
CA PRO A 87 6.95 6.38 -8.72
C PRO A 87 6.71 7.79 -9.30
N VAL A 88 7.68 8.24 -10.08
CA VAL A 88 7.63 9.48 -10.86
C VAL A 88 7.86 9.14 -12.33
N ASP A 89 6.86 9.44 -13.16
CA ASP A 89 7.02 9.43 -14.61
C ASP A 89 7.56 10.80 -15.03
N ALA A 90 8.82 10.84 -15.45
CA ALA A 90 9.52 12.05 -15.85
C ALA A 90 9.81 12.04 -17.35
N GLN A 91 9.89 13.23 -17.94
CA GLN A 91 10.15 13.40 -19.36
C GLN A 91 11.17 14.50 -19.63
N GLY A 92 11.91 14.39 -20.72
CA GLY A 92 12.89 15.38 -21.16
C GLY A 92 13.40 15.10 -22.57
N ASN A 93 14.07 16.09 -23.17
CA ASN A 93 14.74 15.90 -24.46
C ASN A 93 16.08 15.14 -24.29
N SER A 94 16.49 14.92 -23.05
CA SER A 94 17.65 14.11 -22.67
C SER A 94 17.36 13.34 -21.38
N GLU A 95 18.20 12.35 -21.08
CA GLU A 95 18.15 11.63 -19.79
C GLU A 95 18.43 12.55 -18.61
N GLU A 96 19.32 13.54 -18.77
CA GLU A 96 19.60 14.52 -17.73
C GLU A 96 18.40 15.42 -17.44
N GLU A 97 17.67 15.86 -18.48
CA GLU A 97 16.43 16.63 -18.30
C GLU A 97 15.34 15.80 -17.60
N ALA A 98 15.18 14.54 -17.99
CA ALA A 98 14.24 13.63 -17.34
C ALA A 98 14.63 13.37 -15.87
N ALA A 99 15.92 13.17 -15.59
CA ALA A 99 16.44 12.99 -14.24
C ALA A 99 16.21 14.23 -13.36
N GLN A 100 16.46 15.43 -13.91
CA GLN A 100 16.20 16.70 -13.23
C GLN A 100 14.72 16.85 -12.89
N MET A 101 13.82 16.60 -13.85
CA MET A 101 12.37 16.65 -13.63
C MET A 101 11.94 15.68 -12.54
N ALA A 102 12.48 14.44 -12.53
CA ALA A 102 12.16 13.46 -11.51
C ALA A 102 12.59 13.92 -10.12
N ALA A 103 13.82 14.43 -9.98
CA ALA A 103 14.34 14.95 -8.73
C ALA A 103 13.52 16.15 -8.22
N ASP A 104 13.13 17.08 -9.09
CA ASP A 104 12.28 18.22 -8.76
C ASP A 104 10.89 17.79 -8.27
N MET A 105 10.26 16.88 -8.99
CA MET A 105 8.94 16.36 -8.64
C MET A 105 8.96 15.62 -7.31
N PHE A 106 9.92 14.71 -7.11
CA PHE A 106 10.06 13.97 -5.85
C PHE A 106 10.36 14.91 -4.69
N PHE A 107 11.29 15.85 -4.86
CA PHE A 107 11.64 16.81 -3.81
C PHE A 107 10.42 17.64 -3.39
N GLY A 108 9.68 18.19 -4.36
CA GLY A 108 8.54 19.04 -4.06
C GLY A 108 7.32 18.26 -3.54
N ALA A 109 7.06 17.06 -4.08
CA ALA A 109 5.92 16.24 -3.67
C ALA A 109 6.14 15.57 -2.32
N VAL A 110 7.27 14.87 -2.13
CA VAL A 110 7.50 13.94 -1.02
C VAL A 110 8.45 14.53 0.01
N TRP A 111 9.62 14.99 -0.42
CA TRP A 111 10.64 15.41 0.54
C TRP A 111 10.27 16.68 1.30
N HIS A 112 9.69 17.68 0.62
CA HIS A 112 9.29 18.93 1.25
C HIS A 112 8.32 18.72 2.44
N PRO A 113 7.19 17.98 2.32
CA PRO A 113 6.35 17.72 3.49
C PRO A 113 7.01 16.82 4.54
N LEU A 114 7.93 15.91 4.18
CA LEU A 114 8.74 15.17 5.15
C LEU A 114 9.68 16.10 5.93
N ASP A 115 10.36 17.05 5.28
CA ASP A 115 11.20 18.05 5.94
C ASP A 115 10.39 18.93 6.90
N GLN A 116 9.17 19.31 6.50
CA GLN A 116 8.24 20.03 7.37
C GLN A 116 7.85 19.20 8.59
N ALA A 117 7.57 17.92 8.40
CA ALA A 117 7.26 17.00 9.50
C ALA A 117 8.45 16.85 10.47
N MET A 118 9.65 16.64 9.94
CA MET A 118 10.89 16.53 10.71
C MET A 118 11.24 17.80 11.50
N SER A 119 10.87 18.96 10.96
CA SER A 119 11.11 20.27 11.59
C SER A 119 9.89 20.82 12.33
N LYS A 120 8.79 20.05 12.38
CA LYS A 120 7.50 20.41 13.00
C LYS A 120 6.98 21.79 12.56
N LYS A 121 7.16 22.13 11.29
CA LYS A 121 6.77 23.44 10.74
C LYS A 121 5.31 23.44 10.30
N ASN A 122 4.53 24.37 10.84
CA ASN A 122 3.14 24.64 10.44
C ASN A 122 2.23 23.40 10.41
N PRO A 123 2.18 22.60 11.50
CA PRO A 123 1.35 21.40 11.55
C PRO A 123 -0.15 21.74 11.49
N VAL A 124 -0.91 20.87 10.83
CA VAL A 124 -2.38 20.85 10.92
C VAL A 124 -2.80 19.68 11.80
N HIS A 125 -3.42 19.96 12.94
CA HIS A 125 -3.77 18.93 13.91
C HIS A 125 -4.99 18.14 13.44
N ILE A 126 -4.91 16.82 13.56
CA ILE A 126 -5.95 15.86 13.19
C ILE A 126 -6.10 14.91 14.37
N SER A 127 -7.32 14.77 14.87
CA SER A 127 -7.64 13.85 15.96
C SER A 127 -8.48 12.70 15.42
N VAL A 128 -8.24 11.51 15.94
CA VAL A 128 -8.77 10.26 15.41
C VAL A 128 -9.27 9.41 16.56
N ASP A 129 -10.56 9.06 16.51
CA ASP A 129 -11.17 8.08 17.40
C ASP A 129 -11.66 6.89 16.57
N TYR A 130 -11.18 5.69 16.88
CA TYR A 130 -11.70 4.46 16.28
C TYR A 130 -11.52 3.28 17.24
N LEU A 131 -12.51 2.37 17.28
CA LEU A 131 -12.46 1.13 18.06
C LEU A 131 -11.92 1.30 19.50
N ARG A 132 -12.45 2.30 20.22
CA ARG A 132 -12.10 2.63 21.62
C ARG A 132 -10.66 3.13 21.80
N GLN A 133 -10.01 3.56 20.72
CA GLN A 133 -8.66 4.12 20.73
C GLN A 133 -8.70 5.56 20.21
N HIS A 134 -7.77 6.36 20.73
CA HIS A 134 -7.63 7.77 20.43
C HIS A 134 -6.19 8.07 20.00
N TYR A 135 -6.05 8.84 18.93
CA TYR A 135 -4.74 9.26 18.41
C TYR A 135 -4.79 10.69 17.90
N ASP A 136 -3.76 11.45 18.25
CA ASP A 136 -3.55 12.78 17.69
C ASP A 136 -2.36 12.79 16.72
N PHE A 137 -2.58 13.38 15.55
CA PHE A 137 -1.62 13.52 14.47
C PHE A 137 -1.36 14.99 14.13
N ASP A 138 -0.14 15.27 13.70
CA ASP A 138 0.19 16.49 12.95
C ASP A 138 0.32 16.15 11.46
N MET A 139 -0.47 16.82 10.62
CA MET A 139 -0.45 16.71 9.16
C MET A 139 0.39 17.82 8.52
N TYR A 140 1.22 17.45 7.54
CA TYR A 140 2.09 18.32 6.74
C TYR A 140 1.86 18.07 5.25
N CYS A 141 1.33 19.05 4.51
CA CYS A 141 0.88 18.82 3.12
C CYS A 141 1.02 20.04 2.19
N GLN A 142 1.96 20.94 2.42
CA GLN A 142 1.92 22.29 1.81
C GLN A 142 2.21 22.36 0.30
N SER A 143 2.74 21.30 -0.31
CA SER A 143 3.13 21.30 -1.73
C SER A 143 2.11 20.59 -2.61
N VAL A 144 1.83 21.17 -3.78
CA VAL A 144 1.10 20.50 -4.88
C VAL A 144 1.95 20.61 -6.14
N ILE A 145 2.34 19.45 -6.68
CA ILE A 145 3.01 19.37 -7.98
C ILE A 145 1.96 19.42 -9.08
N ARG A 146 2.23 20.21 -10.11
CA ARG A 146 1.31 20.40 -11.24
C ARG A 146 2.07 20.31 -12.56
N ILE A 147 1.51 19.55 -13.50
CA ILE A 147 2.03 19.36 -14.86
C ILE A 147 0.95 19.82 -15.83
N GLY A 148 1.33 20.59 -16.85
CA GLY A 148 0.43 21.08 -17.90
C GLY A 148 -0.53 22.20 -17.48
N ILE A 149 -0.70 22.47 -16.18
CA ILE A 149 -1.65 23.45 -15.65
C ILE A 149 -0.96 24.82 -15.48
N LYS A 150 -1.23 25.77 -16.38
CA LYS A 150 -0.61 27.10 -16.36
C LYS A 150 -1.49 28.21 -15.79
N GLU A 151 -2.80 28.16 -16.00
CA GLU A 151 -3.68 29.32 -15.73
C GLU A 151 -4.52 29.21 -14.45
N LYS A 152 -4.64 28.01 -13.87
CA LYS A 152 -5.43 27.77 -12.65
C LYS A 152 -4.61 28.08 -11.39
N GLN A 153 -5.22 28.69 -10.39
CA GLN A 153 -4.59 28.82 -9.06
C GLN A 153 -4.40 27.43 -8.43
N PRO A 154 -3.27 27.16 -7.74
CA PRO A 154 -3.08 25.91 -7.03
C PRO A 154 -4.18 25.74 -5.97
N VAL A 155 -4.76 24.54 -5.90
CA VAL A 155 -5.68 24.16 -4.83
C VAL A 155 -5.06 23.05 -4.00
N MET A 156 -5.29 23.10 -2.68
CA MET A 156 -4.86 22.05 -1.77
C MET A 156 -5.79 20.85 -1.92
N LEU A 157 -5.36 19.81 -2.62
CA LEU A 157 -6.13 18.57 -2.85
C LEU A 157 -6.60 17.94 -1.53
N MET A 158 -5.77 17.98 -0.49
CA MET A 158 -6.14 17.44 0.83
C MET A 158 -7.39 18.09 1.44
N ASN A 159 -7.73 19.33 1.06
CA ASN A 159 -8.94 19.97 1.56
C ASN A 159 -10.22 19.28 1.08
N TYR A 160 -10.21 18.59 -0.07
CA TYR A 160 -11.37 17.87 -0.59
C TYR A 160 -11.72 16.63 0.21
N ILE A 161 -10.74 16.04 0.90
CA ILE A 161 -10.90 14.81 1.68
C ILE A 161 -10.65 15.02 3.17
N LYS A 162 -10.39 16.25 3.62
CA LYS A 162 -9.97 16.58 4.99
C LYS A 162 -10.87 15.96 6.07
N THR A 163 -12.18 15.94 5.83
CA THR A 163 -13.19 15.41 6.76
C THR A 163 -13.20 13.89 6.82
N ASP A 164 -12.71 13.21 5.79
CA ASP A 164 -12.65 11.75 5.71
C ASP A 164 -11.30 11.19 6.17
N LEU A 165 -10.23 12.00 6.17
CA LEU A 165 -8.88 11.59 6.58
C LEU A 165 -8.84 10.81 7.91
N PRO A 166 -9.51 11.25 9.00
CA PRO A 166 -9.45 10.53 10.28
C PRO A 166 -9.87 9.06 10.17
N LYS A 167 -10.79 8.73 9.25
CA LYS A 167 -11.29 7.36 9.07
C LYS A 167 -10.22 6.38 8.53
N TYR A 168 -9.10 6.89 8.02
CA TYR A 168 -8.05 6.08 7.39
C TYR A 168 -6.77 6.00 8.22
N LEU A 169 -6.70 6.74 9.32
CA LEU A 169 -5.55 6.79 10.22
C LEU A 169 -5.81 5.84 11.40
N GLY A 170 -4.81 5.02 11.72
CA GLY A 170 -4.85 3.99 12.75
C GLY A 170 -3.75 4.18 13.79
N SER A 171 -3.13 3.10 14.25
CA SER A 171 -2.14 3.14 15.33
C SER A 171 -0.70 3.45 14.89
N LYS A 172 -0.44 3.52 13.57
CA LYS A 172 0.94 3.71 13.07
C LYS A 172 1.47 5.10 13.43
N LYS A 173 2.78 5.15 13.74
CA LYS A 173 3.51 6.42 13.98
C LYS A 173 3.45 7.36 12.77
N TYR A 174 3.57 6.81 11.56
CA TYR A 174 3.57 7.56 10.32
C TYR A 174 2.50 7.07 9.36
N TYR A 175 1.75 8.04 8.82
CA TYR A 175 0.94 7.83 7.63
C TYR A 175 1.34 8.80 6.53
N TRP A 176 1.26 8.37 5.28
CA TRP A 176 1.32 9.27 4.13
C TRP A 176 0.16 9.02 3.20
N ILE A 177 -0.45 10.11 2.77
CA ILE A 177 -1.56 10.09 1.83
C ILE A 177 -1.10 10.75 0.54
N ARG A 178 -1.12 9.99 -0.55
CA ARG A 178 -0.86 10.48 -1.90
C ARG A 178 -2.17 10.66 -2.63
N VAL A 179 -2.38 11.85 -3.16
CA VAL A 179 -3.41 12.11 -4.17
C VAL A 179 -2.70 12.30 -5.50
N TYR A 180 -3.09 11.52 -6.51
CA TYR A 180 -2.62 11.64 -7.88
C TYR A 180 -3.82 11.73 -8.83
N LEU A 181 -3.91 12.85 -9.54
CA LEU A 181 -4.95 13.15 -10.51
C LEU A 181 -4.28 13.42 -11.85
N ALA A 182 -4.73 12.77 -12.92
CA ALA A 182 -4.22 13.03 -14.26
C ALA A 182 -5.32 12.90 -15.31
N LYS A 183 -5.32 13.78 -16.31
CA LYS A 183 -6.27 13.75 -17.43
C LYS A 183 -5.56 14.04 -18.74
N PHE A 184 -5.88 13.28 -19.77
CA PHE A 184 -5.49 13.54 -21.14
C PHE A 184 -6.59 13.02 -22.07
N GLN A 185 -7.17 13.93 -22.86
CA GLN A 185 -8.37 13.66 -23.64
C GLN A 185 -9.45 13.06 -22.72
N ASP A 186 -10.08 11.95 -23.14
CA ASP A 186 -11.11 11.25 -22.36
C ASP A 186 -10.54 10.35 -21.26
N LYS A 187 -9.22 10.15 -21.19
CA LYS A 187 -8.60 9.28 -20.19
C LYS A 187 -8.36 10.05 -18.91
N GLN A 188 -8.84 9.50 -17.81
CA GLN A 188 -8.69 10.05 -16.48
C GLN A 188 -8.08 9.02 -15.53
N VAL A 189 -7.20 9.48 -14.65
CA VAL A 189 -6.66 8.73 -13.53
C VAL A 189 -6.96 9.52 -12.27
N CYS A 190 -7.63 8.88 -11.34
CA CYS A 190 -7.91 9.43 -10.03
C CYS A 190 -7.54 8.38 -8.98
N GLU A 191 -6.45 8.62 -8.28
CA GLU A 191 -5.92 7.65 -7.33
C GLU A 191 -5.52 8.33 -6.02
N VAL A 192 -6.10 7.85 -4.93
CA VAL A 192 -5.70 8.21 -3.58
C VAL A 192 -5.13 6.98 -2.91
N ARG A 193 -3.94 7.10 -2.31
CA ARG A 193 -3.30 6.04 -1.55
C ARG A 193 -3.00 6.47 -0.14
N VAL A 194 -3.20 5.57 0.82
CA VAL A 194 -2.76 5.71 2.22
C VAL A 194 -1.72 4.63 2.47
N ASN A 195 -0.49 5.03 2.81
CA ASN A 195 0.66 4.13 2.99
C ASN A 195 0.83 3.14 1.81
N GLY A 196 0.64 3.62 0.59
CA GLY A 196 0.74 2.81 -0.64
C GLY A 196 -0.50 1.98 -0.98
N SER A 197 -1.47 1.82 -0.07
CA SER A 197 -2.74 1.13 -0.33
C SER A 197 -3.71 2.03 -1.07
N VAL A 198 -4.31 1.54 -2.17
CA VAL A 198 -5.32 2.29 -2.94
C VAL A 198 -6.61 2.39 -2.14
N CYS A 199 -7.11 3.61 -1.94
CA CYS A 199 -8.37 3.92 -1.25
C CYS A 199 -9.40 4.37 -2.27
N THR A 200 -10.28 3.44 -2.65
CA THR A 200 -11.24 3.64 -3.75
C THR A 200 -12.32 4.65 -3.38
N GLU A 201 -12.73 4.73 -2.11
CA GLU A 201 -13.74 5.66 -1.65
C GLU A 201 -13.22 7.10 -1.59
N LEU A 202 -11.96 7.29 -1.17
CA LEU A 202 -11.29 8.59 -1.22
C LEU A 202 -11.09 9.06 -2.67
N SER A 203 -10.72 8.15 -3.56
CA SER A 203 -10.52 8.45 -4.98
C SER A 203 -11.80 9.02 -5.61
N LYS A 204 -12.97 8.46 -5.31
CA LYS A 204 -14.26 8.96 -5.82
C LYS A 204 -14.56 10.42 -5.45
N ARG A 205 -13.97 10.97 -4.38
CA ARG A 205 -14.19 12.37 -3.95
C ARG A 205 -13.58 13.39 -4.90
N PHE A 206 -12.61 13.00 -5.71
CA PHE A 206 -11.98 13.87 -6.69
C PHE A 206 -12.59 13.78 -8.09
N GLN A 207 -13.53 12.85 -8.33
CA GLN A 207 -14.16 12.68 -9.63
C GLN A 207 -14.81 13.98 -10.15
N PRO A 208 -15.62 14.72 -9.36
CA PRO A 208 -16.19 15.99 -9.84
C PRO A 208 -15.12 17.06 -10.14
N TYR A 209 -13.98 16.99 -9.46
CA TYR A 209 -12.89 17.96 -9.63
C TYR A 209 -12.10 17.71 -10.93
N ILE A 210 -11.84 16.44 -11.27
CA ILE A 210 -11.14 16.06 -12.51
C ILE A 210 -12.05 16.14 -13.75
N ASP A 211 -13.36 15.91 -13.57
CA ASP A 211 -14.33 16.05 -14.67
C ASP A 211 -14.36 17.48 -15.22
N GLY A 212 -14.16 18.47 -14.35
CA GLY A 212 -14.08 19.89 -14.73
C GLY A 212 -12.77 20.33 -15.40
N TRP A 213 -11.81 19.44 -15.63
CA TRP A 213 -10.56 19.80 -16.33
C TRP A 213 -10.74 19.77 -17.85
N ASP A 214 -10.23 20.80 -18.52
CA ASP A 214 -10.09 20.83 -19.97
C ASP A 214 -8.69 20.31 -20.34
N ALA A 215 -8.63 19.11 -20.91
CA ALA A 215 -7.40 18.40 -21.22
C ALA A 215 -7.42 17.82 -22.65
N GLU A 216 -8.12 18.49 -23.58
CA GLU A 216 -8.26 18.04 -24.96
C GLU A 216 -6.91 17.95 -25.69
N GLU A 217 -6.05 18.96 -25.49
CA GLU A 217 -4.77 19.08 -26.20
C GLU A 217 -3.54 18.73 -25.34
N ASN A 218 -3.64 18.85 -24.01
CA ASN A 218 -2.49 18.75 -23.11
C ASN A 218 -2.73 17.74 -21.99
N PHE A 219 -1.67 17.00 -21.64
CA PHE A 219 -1.66 16.17 -20.43
C PHE A 219 -1.63 17.06 -19.20
N LEU A 220 -2.64 16.92 -18.33
CA LEU A 220 -2.73 17.61 -17.06
C LEU A 220 -2.53 16.63 -15.92
N ALA A 221 -1.74 17.00 -14.91
CA ALA A 221 -1.67 16.24 -13.68
C ALA A 221 -1.47 17.13 -12.45
N GLU A 222 -2.08 16.71 -11.34
CA GLU A 222 -1.83 17.26 -10.01
C GLU A 222 -1.47 16.12 -9.06
N LYS A 223 -0.43 16.33 -8.25
CA LYS A 223 0.02 15.37 -7.24
C LYS A 223 0.27 16.07 -5.92
N GLN A 224 -0.24 15.53 -4.82
CA GLN A 224 0.02 16.03 -3.47
C GLN A 224 0.24 14.89 -2.51
N TYR A 225 1.23 15.05 -1.63
CA TYR A 225 1.39 14.23 -0.44
C TYR A 225 0.98 15.00 0.81
N ALA A 226 0.42 14.25 1.77
CA ALA A 226 0.30 14.66 3.14
C ALA A 226 1.00 13.64 4.03
N ILE A 227 1.92 14.11 4.88
CA ILE A 227 2.58 13.30 5.91
C ILE A 227 1.88 13.55 7.24
N PHE A 228 1.49 12.49 7.92
CA PHE A 228 0.89 12.51 9.25
C PHE A 228 1.86 11.86 10.21
N VAL A 229 2.15 12.54 11.31
CA VAL A 229 3.02 12.04 12.37
C VAL A 229 2.22 12.00 13.65
N GLN A 230 2.10 10.82 14.25
CA GLN A 230 1.48 10.65 15.55
C GLN A 230 2.29 11.40 16.61
N ARG A 231 1.60 12.16 17.47
CA ARG A 231 2.24 12.97 18.50
C ARG A 231 2.83 12.13 19.62
N GLU A 232 2.09 11.11 20.02
CA GLU A 232 2.55 10.10 20.97
C GLU A 232 3.50 9.13 20.27
N ASP A 233 4.33 8.44 21.06
CA ASP A 233 5.15 7.36 20.55
C ASP A 233 4.30 6.17 20.14
N ASP A 234 4.86 5.36 19.25
CA ASP A 234 4.19 4.17 18.76
C ASP A 234 3.86 3.23 19.93
N GLN A 235 2.58 2.93 20.09
CA GLN A 235 2.07 2.09 21.18
C GLN A 235 1.86 0.63 20.74
N CYS A 236 2.28 0.26 19.53
CA CYS A 236 2.04 -1.10 19.03
C CYS A 236 2.80 -2.15 19.84
N PRO A 237 2.09 -3.15 20.39
CA PRO A 237 2.67 -4.12 21.31
C PRO A 237 3.41 -5.27 20.62
N TYR A 238 3.55 -5.24 19.29
CA TYR A 238 4.20 -6.31 18.54
C TYR A 238 5.05 -5.77 17.40
N LYS A 239 6.06 -6.58 17.03
CA LYS A 239 6.93 -6.35 15.88
C LYS A 239 6.28 -6.88 14.60
N LYS A 240 6.57 -6.24 13.47
CA LYS A 240 6.11 -6.63 12.14
C LYS A 240 6.43 -8.09 11.80
N GLU A 241 7.61 -8.56 12.21
CA GLU A 241 8.14 -9.89 11.93
C GLU A 241 7.23 -10.99 12.50
N ILE A 242 6.60 -10.75 13.65
CA ILE A 242 5.67 -11.71 14.27
C ILE A 242 4.49 -12.01 13.32
N VAL A 243 3.93 -10.97 12.71
CA VAL A 243 2.80 -11.10 11.78
C VAL A 243 3.25 -11.73 10.46
N ILE A 244 4.39 -11.29 9.90
CA ILE A 244 4.90 -11.82 8.63
C ILE A 244 5.25 -13.30 8.74
N ASP A 245 5.98 -13.69 9.80
CA ASP A 245 6.40 -15.07 9.99
C ASP A 245 5.20 -15.97 10.26
N GLY A 246 4.26 -15.52 11.11
CA GLY A 246 3.00 -16.23 11.35
C GLY A 246 2.17 -16.38 10.07
N ALA A 247 2.17 -15.36 9.20
CA ALA A 247 1.49 -15.43 7.91
C ALA A 247 2.14 -16.45 6.97
N LYS A 248 3.47 -16.48 6.89
CA LYS A 248 4.23 -17.47 6.10
C LYS A 248 3.96 -18.89 6.60
N GLU A 249 4.05 -19.11 7.91
CA GLU A 249 3.73 -20.39 8.54
C GLU A 249 2.28 -20.82 8.23
N CYS A 250 1.33 -19.90 8.35
CA CYS A 250 -0.07 -20.15 8.05
C CYS A 250 -0.28 -20.55 6.58
N ILE A 251 0.32 -19.84 5.62
CA ILE A 251 0.27 -20.18 4.18
C ILE A 251 0.82 -21.59 3.95
N GLU A 252 2.02 -21.90 4.47
CA GLU A 252 2.68 -23.19 4.32
C GLU A 252 1.87 -24.37 4.87
N LYS A 253 1.08 -24.14 5.93
CA LYS A 253 0.17 -25.14 6.49
C LYS A 253 -1.12 -25.20 5.68
N MET A 254 -1.72 -24.07 5.31
CA MET A 254 -2.99 -24.01 4.59
C MET A 254 -2.97 -24.76 3.26
N VAL A 255 -1.84 -24.78 2.54
CA VAL A 255 -1.72 -25.54 1.28
C VAL A 255 -1.78 -27.06 1.50
N LYS A 256 -1.55 -27.55 2.71
CA LYS A 256 -1.54 -28.98 3.06
C LYS A 256 -2.85 -29.45 3.68
N LEU A 257 -3.73 -28.53 4.09
CA LEU A 257 -4.98 -28.87 4.77
C LEU A 257 -5.96 -29.59 3.83
N THR A 258 -6.58 -30.64 4.36
CA THR A 258 -7.55 -31.47 3.63
C THR A 258 -8.93 -31.49 4.29
N ASN A 259 -9.01 -31.12 5.57
CA ASN A 259 -10.24 -31.20 6.35
C ASN A 259 -10.28 -30.15 7.48
N ARG A 260 -11.44 -30.10 8.15
CA ARG A 260 -11.73 -29.13 9.20
C ARG A 260 -10.93 -29.36 10.48
N ASP A 261 -10.65 -30.61 10.85
CA ASP A 261 -9.93 -30.92 12.09
C ASP A 261 -8.47 -30.47 11.98
N GLU A 262 -7.84 -30.65 10.82
CA GLU A 262 -6.51 -30.12 10.52
C GLU A 262 -6.49 -28.58 10.56
N TYR A 263 -7.55 -27.92 10.09
CA TYR A 263 -7.65 -26.46 10.17
C TYR A 263 -7.74 -25.98 11.63
N ILE A 264 -8.50 -26.67 12.48
CA ILE A 264 -8.61 -26.35 13.90
C ILE A 264 -7.26 -26.55 14.60
N ALA A 265 -6.58 -27.66 14.32
CA ALA A 265 -5.25 -27.94 14.86
C ALA A 265 -4.23 -26.87 14.45
N MET A 266 -4.19 -26.51 13.15
CA MET A 266 -3.33 -25.44 12.63
C MET A 266 -3.63 -24.10 13.31
N SER A 267 -4.90 -23.74 13.49
CA SER A 267 -5.27 -22.49 14.14
C SER A 267 -4.75 -22.41 15.58
N LYS A 268 -4.76 -23.54 16.30
CA LYS A 268 -4.25 -23.61 17.68
C LYS A 268 -2.72 -23.52 17.72
N GLU A 269 -2.04 -24.25 16.83
CA GLU A 269 -0.57 -24.19 16.71
C GLU A 269 -0.09 -22.77 16.37
N LEU A 270 -0.78 -22.09 15.45
CA LEU A 270 -0.46 -20.73 15.05
C LEU A 270 -0.61 -19.75 16.23
N GLU A 271 -1.69 -19.87 17.00
CA GLU A 271 -1.93 -19.09 18.21
C GLU A 271 -0.82 -19.32 19.25
N GLU A 272 -0.52 -20.58 19.57
CA GLU A 272 0.55 -20.94 20.52
C GLU A 272 1.92 -20.40 20.07
N SER A 273 2.24 -20.50 18.77
CA SER A 273 3.48 -19.99 18.17
C SER A 273 3.60 -18.46 18.30
N ILE A 274 2.54 -17.73 17.99
CA ILE A 274 2.52 -16.26 18.07
C ILE A 274 2.59 -15.80 19.52
N THR A 275 1.79 -16.38 20.41
CA THR A 275 1.79 -16.05 21.85
C THR A 275 3.16 -16.30 22.48
N ALA A 276 3.85 -17.38 22.09
CA ALA A 276 5.20 -17.65 22.57
C ALA A 276 6.18 -16.53 22.19
N LYS A 277 6.17 -16.08 20.92
CA LYS A 277 7.02 -14.97 20.46
C LYS A 277 6.69 -13.65 21.16
N LEU A 278 5.42 -13.35 21.36
CA LEU A 278 4.98 -12.13 22.06
C LEU A 278 5.42 -12.13 23.53
N SER A 279 5.43 -13.30 24.18
CA SER A 279 5.84 -13.44 25.59
C SER A 279 7.34 -13.19 25.82
N GLU A 280 8.15 -13.07 24.75
CA GLU A 280 9.56 -12.65 24.87
C GLU A 280 9.69 -11.14 25.15
N ASP A 281 8.75 -10.34 24.63
CA ASP A 281 8.75 -8.87 24.73
C ASP A 281 7.67 -8.33 25.69
N ILE A 282 6.61 -9.09 25.97
CA ILE A 282 5.47 -8.70 26.82
C ILE A 282 5.52 -9.47 28.14
N GLU A 283 5.71 -8.76 29.26
CA GLU A 283 5.75 -9.36 30.61
C GLU A 283 4.38 -9.86 31.10
N ASP A 284 3.30 -9.19 30.69
CA ASP A 284 1.93 -9.58 31.05
C ASP A 284 1.45 -10.74 30.16
N HIS A 285 1.44 -11.94 30.74
CA HIS A 285 1.03 -13.16 30.03
C HIS A 285 -0.42 -13.12 29.52
N ASP A 286 -1.36 -12.50 30.25
CA ASP A 286 -2.76 -12.41 29.82
C ASP A 286 -2.87 -11.47 28.61
N GLN A 287 -2.08 -10.39 28.61
CA GLN A 287 -1.98 -9.49 27.47
C GLN A 287 -1.37 -10.18 26.24
N ALA A 288 -0.27 -10.92 26.42
CA ALA A 288 0.40 -11.64 25.33
C ALA A 288 -0.52 -12.70 24.71
N ASP A 289 -1.28 -13.43 25.54
CA ASP A 289 -2.23 -14.46 25.13
C ASP A 289 -3.43 -13.86 24.36
N ALA A 290 -4.02 -12.77 24.86
CA ALA A 290 -5.11 -12.07 24.16
C ALA A 290 -4.65 -11.47 22.82
N LEU A 291 -3.44 -10.93 22.77
CA LEU A 291 -2.85 -10.38 21.55
C LEU A 291 -2.50 -11.49 20.55
N GLY A 292 -1.93 -12.60 21.01
CA GLY A 292 -1.61 -13.76 20.18
C GLY A 292 -2.85 -14.36 19.52
N ARG A 293 -3.94 -14.53 20.29
CA ARG A 293 -5.26 -14.90 19.75
C ARG A 293 -5.74 -13.96 18.66
N SER A 294 -5.61 -12.65 18.87
CA SER A 294 -6.08 -11.63 17.95
C SER A 294 -5.30 -11.67 16.63
N ILE A 295 -3.97 -11.66 16.70
CA ILE A 295 -3.08 -11.70 15.52
C ILE A 295 -3.24 -13.03 14.76
N ALA A 296 -3.31 -14.17 15.46
CA ALA A 296 -3.53 -15.47 14.83
C ALA A 296 -4.88 -15.53 14.09
N ALA A 297 -5.93 -14.94 14.69
CA ALA A 297 -7.23 -14.82 14.05
C ALA A 297 -7.18 -13.94 12.80
N GLU A 298 -6.56 -12.76 12.87
CA GLU A 298 -6.36 -11.87 11.72
C GLU A 298 -5.63 -12.57 10.58
N ILE A 299 -4.51 -13.25 10.88
CA ILE A 299 -3.71 -14.02 9.93
C ILE A 299 -4.60 -15.05 9.20
N ARG A 300 -5.29 -15.94 9.93
CA ARG A 300 -6.09 -17.00 9.29
C ARG A 300 -7.30 -16.49 8.53
N ILE A 301 -7.84 -15.33 8.92
CA ILE A 301 -9.02 -14.73 8.30
C ILE A 301 -8.61 -14.00 7.02
N PHE A 302 -7.59 -13.14 7.07
CA PHE A 302 -7.30 -12.23 5.95
C PHE A 302 -6.40 -12.83 4.88
N ILE A 303 -5.57 -13.85 5.17
CA ILE A 303 -4.78 -14.51 4.11
C ILE A 303 -5.66 -15.04 2.97
N PRO A 304 -6.72 -15.85 3.24
CA PRO A 304 -7.62 -16.29 2.18
C PRO A 304 -8.32 -15.15 1.45
N GLU A 305 -8.74 -14.10 2.15
CA GLU A 305 -9.47 -12.98 1.56
C GLU A 305 -8.59 -12.12 0.63
N ILE A 306 -7.37 -11.81 1.07
CA ILE A 306 -6.40 -11.08 0.25
C ILE A 306 -6.04 -11.91 -0.98
N LEU A 307 -5.80 -13.21 -0.82
CA LEU A 307 -5.47 -14.10 -1.94
C LEU A 307 -6.65 -14.25 -2.90
N ALA A 308 -7.90 -14.31 -2.40
CA ALA A 308 -9.11 -14.35 -3.22
C ALA A 308 -9.24 -13.09 -4.09
N LYS A 309 -9.02 -11.90 -3.52
CA LYS A 309 -9.01 -10.65 -4.26
C LYS A 309 -7.96 -10.67 -5.37
N LEU A 310 -6.72 -11.04 -5.05
CA LEU A 310 -5.61 -11.03 -6.01
C LEU A 310 -5.77 -12.08 -7.13
N THR A 311 -6.46 -13.18 -6.86
CA THR A 311 -6.68 -14.27 -7.83
C THR A 311 -7.91 -14.07 -8.70
N LEU A 312 -9.01 -13.56 -8.15
CA LEU A 312 -10.24 -13.31 -8.89
C LEU A 312 -10.28 -11.92 -9.54
N GLY A 313 -9.59 -10.93 -8.99
CA GLY A 313 -9.53 -9.58 -9.55
C GLY A 313 -10.80 -8.74 -9.36
N TYR A 314 -11.64 -9.06 -8.37
CA TYR A 314 -12.81 -8.23 -8.05
C TYR A 314 -12.42 -6.89 -7.43
N THR A 315 -13.31 -5.91 -7.54
CA THR A 315 -13.15 -4.62 -6.88
C THR A 315 -13.62 -4.72 -5.44
N GLU A 316 -12.94 -4.04 -4.52
CA GLU A 316 -13.31 -4.03 -3.11
C GLU A 316 -13.33 -2.62 -2.54
N GLY A 317 -14.18 -2.41 -1.54
CA GLY A 317 -14.20 -1.21 -0.73
C GLY A 317 -13.04 -1.15 0.25
N ASP A 318 -12.94 -0.02 0.93
CA ASP A 318 -11.83 0.27 1.85
C ASP A 318 -12.10 -0.28 3.27
N SER A 319 -13.30 -0.78 3.52
CA SER A 319 -13.80 -1.11 4.86
C SER A 319 -13.53 -2.56 5.30
N LEU A 320 -13.42 -2.71 6.61
CA LEU A 320 -13.52 -3.94 7.37
C LEU A 320 -14.64 -3.76 8.40
N PHE A 321 -15.28 -4.86 8.78
CA PHE A 321 -16.42 -4.85 9.70
C PHE A 321 -16.16 -5.82 10.84
N LEU A 322 -15.90 -5.29 12.04
CA LEU A 322 -15.77 -6.10 13.25
C LEU A 322 -17.16 -6.43 13.79
N LEU A 323 -17.46 -7.72 13.95
CA LEU A 323 -18.68 -8.21 14.55
C LEU A 323 -18.47 -8.44 16.06
N GLU A 324 -19.11 -7.63 16.90
CA GLU A 324 -19.10 -7.77 18.36
C GLU A 324 -20.47 -8.22 18.88
N GLY A 325 -20.50 -9.01 19.94
CA GLY A 325 -21.74 -9.55 20.52
C GLY A 325 -22.27 -10.84 19.85
N GLU A 326 -23.45 -11.28 20.29
CA GLU A 326 -24.10 -12.52 19.82
C GLU A 326 -25.60 -12.35 19.66
N GLY A 327 -26.19 -13.04 18.67
CA GLY A 327 -27.63 -13.00 18.41
C GLY A 327 -28.12 -11.58 18.11
N ASP A 328 -29.23 -11.20 18.74
CA ASP A 328 -29.91 -9.91 18.50
C ASP A 328 -29.13 -8.68 18.99
N SER A 329 -28.07 -8.86 19.78
CA SER A 329 -27.19 -7.78 20.25
C SER A 329 -25.93 -7.61 19.39
N GLN A 330 -25.78 -8.39 18.32
CA GLN A 330 -24.61 -8.29 17.45
C GLN A 330 -24.54 -6.91 16.79
N GLN A 331 -23.40 -6.25 16.95
CA GLN A 331 -23.10 -4.97 16.32
C GLN A 331 -22.00 -5.15 15.27
N SER A 332 -22.10 -4.39 14.20
CA SER A 332 -21.07 -4.30 13.16
C SER A 332 -20.39 -2.94 13.26
N ILE A 333 -19.11 -2.94 13.62
CA ILE A 333 -18.31 -1.73 13.72
C ILE A 333 -17.44 -1.63 12.46
N GLU A 334 -17.69 -0.58 11.67
CA GLU A 334 -16.90 -0.30 10.47
C GLU A 334 -15.60 0.42 10.84
N PHE A 335 -14.50 0.00 10.22
CA PHE A 335 -13.22 0.70 10.22
C PHE A 335 -12.50 0.43 8.89
N LYS A 336 -11.44 1.16 8.56
CA LYS A 336 -10.75 1.02 7.26
C LYS A 336 -9.56 0.05 7.35
N LYS A 337 -9.28 -0.66 6.24
CA LYS A 337 -8.12 -1.57 6.11
C LYS A 337 -6.80 -0.92 6.50
N THR A 338 -6.65 0.37 6.22
CA THR A 338 -5.45 1.16 6.54
C THR A 338 -5.26 1.39 8.04
N GLN A 339 -6.31 1.20 8.84
CA GLN A 339 -6.25 1.29 10.29
C GLN A 339 -5.81 -0.02 10.94
N LEU A 340 -5.94 -1.16 10.24
CA LEU A 340 -5.41 -2.44 10.70
C LEU A 340 -3.97 -2.61 10.22
N ARG A 341 -3.02 -2.39 11.12
CA ARG A 341 -1.57 -2.47 10.86
C ARG A 341 -1.16 -3.84 10.34
N SER A 342 -1.73 -4.93 10.86
CA SER A 342 -1.42 -6.28 10.38
C SER A 342 -1.81 -6.48 8.91
N TYR A 343 -2.87 -5.83 8.43
CA TYR A 343 -3.41 -6.04 7.07
C TYR A 343 -2.34 -5.83 5.99
N PHE A 344 -1.51 -4.80 6.11
CA PHE A 344 -0.43 -4.53 5.16
C PHE A 344 0.65 -5.61 5.19
N TYR A 345 1.03 -6.08 6.39
CA TYR A 345 2.02 -7.16 6.54
C TYR A 345 1.51 -8.47 5.96
N LEU A 346 0.22 -8.76 6.11
CA LEU A 346 -0.43 -9.92 5.50
C LEU A 346 -0.44 -9.79 3.96
N GLN A 347 -0.73 -8.60 3.44
CA GLN A 347 -0.66 -8.36 2.00
C GLN A 347 0.76 -8.57 1.46
N GLN A 348 1.79 -8.10 2.18
CA GLN A 348 3.18 -8.35 1.85
C GLN A 348 3.49 -9.85 1.80
N ALA A 349 3.13 -10.60 2.85
CA ALA A 349 3.38 -12.05 2.90
C ALA A 349 2.68 -12.81 1.77
N VAL A 350 1.45 -12.43 1.42
CA VAL A 350 0.71 -13.03 0.29
C VAL A 350 1.36 -12.70 -1.05
N LEU A 351 1.81 -11.45 -1.26
CA LEU A 351 2.52 -11.06 -2.48
C LEU A 351 3.87 -11.78 -2.61
N GLU A 352 4.62 -11.93 -1.51
CA GLU A 352 5.85 -12.72 -1.46
C GLU A 352 5.56 -14.18 -1.86
N TYR A 353 4.53 -14.80 -1.30
CA TYR A 353 4.10 -16.15 -1.67
C TYR A 353 3.77 -16.26 -3.16
N LEU A 354 2.95 -15.35 -3.71
CA LEU A 354 2.61 -15.35 -5.13
C LEU A 354 3.83 -15.14 -6.04
N SER A 355 4.83 -14.38 -5.59
CA SER A 355 6.06 -14.14 -6.35
C SER A 355 6.87 -15.43 -6.58
N THR A 356 6.73 -16.43 -5.71
CA THR A 356 7.34 -17.76 -5.88
C THR A 356 6.69 -18.61 -6.99
N ARG A 357 5.58 -18.12 -7.57
CA ARG A 357 4.76 -18.82 -8.58
C ARG A 357 4.24 -20.17 -8.06
N PRO A 358 3.44 -20.17 -6.98
CA PRO A 358 2.90 -21.39 -6.40
C PRO A 358 2.00 -22.13 -7.39
N GLU A 359 1.86 -23.44 -7.21
CA GLU A 359 0.95 -24.23 -8.02
C GLU A 359 -0.50 -23.78 -7.83
N GLN A 360 -1.29 -23.81 -8.92
CA GLN A 360 -2.68 -23.36 -8.88
C GLN A 360 -3.52 -24.13 -7.85
N GLN A 361 -3.21 -25.40 -7.63
CA GLN A 361 -3.90 -26.23 -6.63
C GLN A 361 -3.70 -25.70 -5.22
N ASP A 362 -2.49 -25.26 -4.87
CA ASP A 362 -2.14 -24.73 -3.55
C ASP A 362 -2.87 -23.41 -3.29
N VAL A 363 -2.84 -22.51 -4.28
CA VAL A 363 -3.61 -21.25 -4.24
C VAL A 363 -5.09 -21.54 -4.06
N THR A 364 -5.63 -22.51 -4.79
CA THR A 364 -7.04 -22.91 -4.72
C THR A 364 -7.42 -23.41 -3.32
N ARG A 365 -6.56 -24.23 -2.69
CA ARG A 365 -6.80 -24.73 -1.32
C ARG A 365 -6.94 -23.59 -0.31
N ILE A 366 -6.12 -22.54 -0.44
CA ILE A 366 -6.19 -21.38 0.45
C ILE A 366 -7.46 -20.55 0.17
N VAL A 367 -7.69 -20.13 -1.08
CA VAL A 367 -8.80 -19.19 -1.41
C VAL A 367 -10.18 -19.78 -1.18
N THR A 368 -10.34 -21.11 -1.20
CA THR A 368 -11.64 -21.73 -0.88
C THR A 368 -12.08 -21.50 0.57
N ASN A 369 -11.16 -21.10 1.46
CA ASN A 369 -11.48 -20.69 2.83
C ASN A 369 -12.00 -19.25 2.92
N SER A 370 -11.84 -18.43 1.86
CA SER A 370 -12.41 -17.07 1.81
C SER A 370 -13.94 -17.13 1.65
N VAL A 371 -14.62 -16.25 2.38
CA VAL A 371 -16.05 -16.00 2.22
C VAL A 371 -16.29 -15.29 0.90
N ALA A 372 -15.52 -14.25 0.58
CA ALA A 372 -15.65 -13.51 -0.67
C ALA A 372 -15.51 -14.43 -1.89
N PHE A 373 -14.49 -15.30 -1.92
CA PHE A 373 -14.29 -16.26 -2.99
C PHE A 373 -15.51 -17.16 -3.22
N ARG A 374 -16.10 -17.70 -2.13
CA ARG A 374 -17.26 -18.59 -2.20
C ARG A 374 -18.50 -17.86 -2.71
N GLU A 375 -18.75 -16.63 -2.25
CA GLU A 375 -19.89 -15.84 -2.71
C GLU A 375 -19.72 -15.38 -4.16
N MET A 376 -18.52 -14.93 -4.55
CA MET A 376 -18.23 -14.58 -5.95
C MET A 376 -18.41 -15.77 -6.89
N ARG A 377 -17.93 -16.96 -6.49
CA ARG A 377 -18.10 -18.18 -7.28
C ARG A 377 -19.56 -18.54 -7.50
N LYS A 378 -20.41 -18.43 -6.46
CA LYS A 378 -21.86 -18.65 -6.60
C LYS A 378 -22.48 -17.69 -7.61
N VAL A 379 -22.14 -16.40 -7.55
CA VAL A 379 -22.64 -15.39 -8.49
C VAL A 379 -22.19 -15.69 -9.92
N MET A 380 -20.93 -16.06 -10.11
CA MET A 380 -20.40 -16.43 -11.42
C MET A 380 -21.04 -17.69 -11.99
N ASP A 381 -21.28 -18.71 -11.16
CA ASP A 381 -21.92 -19.95 -11.58
C ASP A 381 -23.40 -19.70 -11.96
N GLN A 382 -24.13 -18.89 -11.19
CA GLN A 382 -25.50 -18.45 -11.55
C GLN A 382 -25.56 -17.64 -12.85
N ALA A 383 -24.58 -16.75 -13.08
CA ALA A 383 -24.51 -15.98 -14.32
C ALA A 383 -24.29 -16.91 -15.53
N LYS A 384 -23.41 -17.91 -15.40
CA LYS A 384 -23.18 -18.93 -16.44
C LYS A 384 -24.43 -19.76 -16.73
N GLU A 385 -25.17 -20.19 -15.72
CA GLU A 385 -26.45 -20.89 -15.89
C GLU A 385 -27.48 -20.04 -16.67
N GLN A 386 -27.40 -18.71 -16.54
CA GLN A 386 -28.25 -17.75 -17.25
C GLN A 386 -27.67 -17.31 -18.62
N ASN A 387 -26.59 -17.94 -19.11
CA ASN A 387 -25.86 -17.52 -20.32
C ASN A 387 -25.44 -16.03 -20.30
N LYS A 388 -25.13 -15.49 -19.12
CA LYS A 388 -24.56 -14.15 -18.96
C LYS A 388 -23.06 -14.25 -18.76
N GLU A 389 -22.31 -13.46 -19.52
CA GLU A 389 -20.89 -13.27 -19.28
C GLU A 389 -20.72 -12.21 -18.19
N LEU A 390 -19.95 -12.54 -17.16
CA LEU A 390 -19.70 -11.66 -16.03
C LEU A 390 -18.21 -11.64 -15.76
N ASN A 391 -17.59 -10.46 -15.87
CA ASN A 391 -16.19 -10.27 -15.55
C ASN A 391 -16.07 -10.03 -14.03
N PRO A 392 -15.21 -10.78 -13.30
CA PRO A 392 -14.97 -10.53 -11.88
C PRO A 392 -14.64 -9.07 -11.56
N ALA A 393 -13.97 -8.35 -12.47
CA ALA A 393 -13.65 -6.94 -12.30
C ALA A 393 -14.89 -6.03 -12.17
N ASP A 394 -16.05 -6.48 -12.63
CA ASP A 394 -17.32 -5.76 -12.52
C ASP A 394 -18.03 -6.02 -11.18
N LEU A 395 -17.53 -6.97 -10.37
CA LEU A 395 -18.06 -7.27 -9.04
C LEU A 395 -17.42 -6.38 -7.99
N PHE A 396 -18.22 -5.99 -7.01
CA PHE A 396 -17.82 -5.14 -5.90
C PHE A 396 -18.08 -5.83 -4.55
N VAL A 397 -17.04 -5.97 -3.74
CA VAL A 397 -17.11 -6.44 -2.35
C VAL A 397 -16.96 -5.24 -1.40
N PRO A 398 -18.00 -4.83 -0.66
CA PRO A 398 -17.94 -3.62 0.17
C PRO A 398 -16.87 -3.66 1.27
N GLY A 399 -16.59 -4.84 1.81
CA GLY A 399 -15.56 -5.06 2.82
C GLY A 399 -15.66 -6.46 3.42
N THR A 400 -14.70 -6.80 4.28
CA THR A 400 -14.65 -8.11 4.94
C THR A 400 -15.21 -8.00 6.35
N SER A 401 -16.26 -8.78 6.64
CA SER A 401 -16.79 -8.93 7.99
C SER A 401 -16.08 -10.05 8.74
N TYR A 402 -15.71 -9.81 10.00
CA TYR A 402 -14.99 -10.79 10.80
C TYR A 402 -15.31 -10.66 12.29
N LYS A 403 -15.12 -11.75 13.05
CA LYS A 403 -15.28 -11.81 14.50
C LYS A 403 -13.97 -12.31 15.11
N ILE A 404 -13.49 -11.63 16.13
CA ILE A 404 -12.38 -12.08 16.98
C ILE A 404 -12.95 -12.44 18.34
N GLY A 405 -12.61 -13.63 18.83
CA GLY A 405 -13.08 -14.16 20.12
C GLY A 405 -12.29 -13.61 21.31
N VAL A 406 -11.97 -12.33 21.30
CA VAL A 406 -11.19 -11.65 22.36
C VAL A 406 -11.97 -10.43 22.81
N ASP A 407 -12.34 -10.40 24.09
CA ASP A 407 -13.05 -9.28 24.69
C ASP A 407 -12.18 -8.02 24.67
N GLY A 408 -12.78 -6.89 24.27
CA GLY A 408 -12.06 -5.62 24.21
C GLY A 408 -10.97 -5.55 23.14
N TYR A 409 -11.07 -6.37 22.09
CA TYR A 409 -10.13 -6.36 20.95
C TYR A 409 -9.82 -4.94 20.46
N LYS A 410 -8.52 -4.67 20.27
CA LYS A 410 -7.98 -3.43 19.74
C LYS A 410 -7.42 -3.70 18.35
N VAL A 411 -7.76 -2.82 17.41
CA VAL A 411 -7.16 -2.81 16.09
C VAL A 411 -5.88 -2.00 16.18
N TRP A 412 -4.76 -2.70 16.15
CA TRP A 412 -3.45 -2.08 15.98
C TRP A 412 -3.22 -1.86 14.50
#